data_AF-A0A2T0XPY9-F1
#
_entry.id   AF-A0A2T0XPY9-F1
#
_cell.length_a   1.000
_cell.length_b   1.000
_cell.length_c   1.000
_cell.angle_alpha   90.00
_cell.angle_beta   90.00
_cell.angle_gamma   90.00
#
_symmetry.space_group_name_H-M   'P 1'
#
loop_
_entity.id
_entity.type
_entity.pdbx_description
1 polymer ?
#
loop_
_entity_poly.entity_id
_entity_poly.type
_entity_poly.pdbx_seq_one_letter_code
_entity_poly.pdbx_strand_id
1 'polypeptide(L)'
;MKLKNLLLLPAGYTKPVKRISQNEFKHYRRLRMVMVISFLFCFFHVVGQPMAEKHLPHHNESIVEECDNYIKIEGSTNVNHFHFEQVFRKKDEIIEEESHSGEIIKLKIPANEFNPSNPMMLDDFLKLIKASEYPYIDITIFFENIKLPAGAESTVVPKIKVGLAGTSNTYEIPGRIHDCREESVHLNGKVNISLQDFNLEPPSKFMGMVKVNNEVFINFGLTLNK
;
A
#
# COMPACT_ATOMS: atom_id res chain seq x y z
N MET A 1 -35.81 71.33 -43.50
CA MET A 1 -36.15 72.68 -43.00
C MET A 1 -36.69 72.55 -41.59
N LYS A 2 -35.96 73.06 -40.57
CA LYS A 2 -36.31 73.43 -39.17
C LYS A 2 -37.13 72.45 -38.27
N LEU A 3 -36.92 72.30 -36.95
CA LEU A 3 -35.86 72.57 -35.98
C LEU A 3 -36.34 71.97 -34.62
N LYS A 4 -35.51 71.14 -33.97
CA LYS A 4 -35.19 70.93 -32.53
C LYS A 4 -36.19 71.15 -31.35
N ASN A 5 -35.94 70.30 -30.33
CA ASN A 5 -36.21 70.36 -28.87
C ASN A 5 -37.54 69.71 -28.40
N LEU A 6 -37.67 68.98 -27.29
CA LEU A 6 -36.88 68.85 -26.05
C LEU A 6 -37.25 67.52 -25.33
N LEU A 7 -36.31 66.94 -24.58
CA LEU A 7 -36.44 65.78 -23.69
C LEU A 7 -37.53 65.90 -22.62
N LEU A 8 -38.24 64.80 -22.33
CA LEU A 8 -38.79 64.47 -21.00
C LEU A 8 -38.80 62.94 -20.78
N LEU A 9 -37.89 62.45 -19.92
CA LEU A 9 -37.99 61.15 -19.25
C LEU A 9 -38.57 61.37 -17.84
N PRO A 10 -39.35 60.43 -17.28
CA PRO A 10 -39.93 60.61 -15.96
C PRO A 10 -38.91 60.43 -14.83
N ALA A 11 -39.23 61.07 -13.72
CA ALA A 11 -38.40 61.35 -12.56
C ALA A 11 -37.77 60.13 -11.88
N GLY A 12 -36.55 60.34 -11.39
CA GLY A 12 -35.72 59.36 -10.69
C GLY A 12 -36.25 58.99 -9.30
N TYR A 13 -36.23 57.69 -9.03
CA TYR A 13 -36.34 57.11 -7.70
C TYR A 13 -34.93 56.94 -7.12
N THR A 14 -34.51 57.88 -6.27
CA THR A 14 -33.26 57.75 -5.51
C THR A 14 -33.52 56.98 -4.21
N LYS A 15 -32.94 55.79 -4.06
CA LYS A 15 -32.88 55.10 -2.77
C LYS A 15 -32.06 55.95 -1.79
N PRO A 16 -32.47 56.08 -0.52
CA PRO A 16 -31.66 56.78 0.48
C PRO A 16 -30.37 55.98 0.72
N VAL A 17 -29.23 56.62 0.46
CA VAL A 17 -27.92 56.11 0.89
C VAL A 17 -27.84 56.33 2.40
N LYS A 18 -27.97 55.25 3.17
CA LYS A 18 -27.73 55.25 4.61
C LYS A 18 -26.29 55.72 4.86
N ARG A 19 -26.14 56.92 5.40
CA ARG A 19 -24.85 57.45 5.85
C ARG A 19 -24.46 56.67 7.11
N ILE A 20 -23.52 55.74 6.96
CA ILE A 20 -22.97 54.99 8.09
C ILE A 20 -22.32 56.00 9.04
N SER A 21 -22.83 56.06 10.28
CA SER A 21 -22.34 56.95 11.33
C SER A 21 -20.86 56.69 11.61
N GLN A 22 -20.07 57.74 11.88
CA GLN A 22 -18.64 57.58 12.21
C GLN A 22 -18.40 56.67 13.43
N ASN A 23 -19.39 56.55 14.33
CA ASN A 23 -19.33 55.60 15.45
C ASN A 23 -19.48 54.15 14.99
N GLU A 24 -20.30 53.88 13.97
CA GLU A 24 -20.43 52.54 13.39
C GLU A 24 -19.18 52.12 12.61
N PHE A 25 -18.53 53.07 11.93
CA PHE A 25 -17.24 52.83 11.27
C PHE A 25 -16.13 52.52 12.28
N LYS A 26 -16.10 53.22 13.43
CA LYS A 26 -15.16 52.98 14.53
C LYS A 26 -15.46 51.64 15.23
N HIS A 27 -16.74 51.29 15.38
CA HIS A 27 -17.17 50.00 15.91
C HIS A 27 -16.76 48.85 14.97
N TYR A 28 -16.97 48.98 13.66
CA TYR A 28 -16.56 47.99 12.67
C TYR A 28 -15.04 47.83 12.59
N ARG A 29 -14.29 48.94 12.69
CA ARG A 29 -12.82 48.91 12.73
C ARG A 29 -12.30 48.22 13.99
N ARG A 30 -12.96 48.41 15.14
CA ARG A 30 -12.66 47.68 16.39
C ARG A 30 -13.04 46.21 16.28
N LEU A 31 -14.20 45.86 15.73
CA LEU A 31 -14.64 44.47 15.52
C LEU A 31 -13.69 43.70 14.60
N ARG A 32 -13.27 44.32 13.50
CA ARG A 32 -12.36 43.71 12.51
C ARG A 32 -10.94 43.53 13.08
N MET A 33 -10.48 44.46 13.92
CA MET A 33 -9.20 44.33 14.63
C MET A 33 -9.25 43.21 15.69
N VAL A 34 -10.37 43.08 16.42
CA VAL A 34 -10.59 41.99 17.38
C VAL A 34 -10.65 40.62 16.68
N MET A 35 -11.30 40.52 15.51
CA MET A 35 -11.30 39.27 14.73
C MET A 35 -9.91 38.88 14.22
N VAL A 36 -9.09 39.83 13.76
CA VAL A 36 -7.72 39.54 13.28
C VAL A 36 -6.80 39.13 14.44
N ILE A 37 -6.93 39.76 15.60
CA ILE A 37 -6.17 39.38 16.82
C ILE A 37 -6.62 38.01 17.33
N SER A 38 -7.92 37.69 17.26
CA SER A 38 -8.45 36.36 17.60
C SER A 38 -7.94 35.27 16.65
N PHE A 39 -7.84 35.56 15.34
CA PHE A 39 -7.29 34.62 14.36
C PHE A 39 -5.79 34.37 14.58
N LEU A 40 -5.02 35.41 14.91
CA LEU A 40 -3.60 35.28 15.21
C LEU A 40 -3.34 34.53 16.52
N PHE A 41 -4.16 34.72 17.56
CA PHE A 41 -4.07 33.94 18.80
C PHE A 41 -4.40 32.45 18.62
N CYS A 42 -5.31 32.10 17.69
CA CYS A 42 -5.57 30.71 17.34
C CYS A 42 -4.39 30.03 16.65
N PHE A 43 -3.57 30.76 15.89
CA PHE A 43 -2.38 30.19 15.24
C PHE A 43 -1.21 29.96 16.22
N PHE A 44 -1.07 30.80 17.25
CA PHE A 44 0.01 30.64 18.23
C PHE A 44 -0.30 29.63 19.35
N HIS A 45 -1.56 29.27 19.60
CA HIS A 45 -1.91 28.21 20.56
C HIS A 45 -1.87 26.79 19.99
N VAL A 46 -1.69 26.62 18.67
CA VAL A 46 -1.53 25.30 18.02
C VAL A 46 -0.04 24.88 17.95
N VAL A 47 0.88 25.78 18.28
CA VAL A 47 2.32 25.46 18.35
C VAL A 47 2.67 25.12 19.79
N GLY A 48 2.77 23.82 20.12
CA GLY A 48 3.43 23.38 21.35
C GLY A 48 2.63 22.52 22.31
N GLN A 49 1.62 21.78 21.86
CA GLN A 49 1.32 20.53 22.57
C GLN A 49 2.41 19.52 22.23
N PRO A 50 3.13 18.92 23.20
CA PRO A 50 3.92 17.74 22.90
C PRO A 50 2.95 16.74 22.29
N MET A 51 3.20 16.34 21.04
CA MET A 51 2.51 15.18 20.50
C MET A 51 2.89 14.04 21.42
N ALA A 52 2.00 13.72 22.36
CA ALA A 52 1.97 12.41 22.97
C ALA A 52 1.97 11.47 21.78
N GLU A 53 3.05 10.68 21.67
CA GLU A 53 3.21 9.64 20.68
C GLU A 53 1.97 8.77 20.75
N LYS A 54 1.02 9.07 19.87
CA LYS A 54 -0.21 8.33 19.74
C LYS A 54 0.27 7.02 19.14
N HIS A 55 0.55 6.06 20.02
CA HIS A 55 0.80 4.68 19.65
C HIS A 55 -0.20 4.36 18.55
N LEU A 56 0.32 4.14 17.35
CA LEU A 56 -0.47 3.63 16.24
C LEU A 56 -1.29 2.47 16.80
N PRO A 57 -2.58 2.34 16.46
CA PRO A 57 -3.27 1.09 16.74
C PRO A 57 -2.40 0.00 16.12
N HIS A 58 -1.88 -0.88 16.98
CA HIS A 58 -1.19 -2.09 16.59
C HIS A 58 -2.12 -2.74 15.57
N HIS A 59 -1.73 -2.71 14.28
CA HIS A 59 -2.33 -3.63 13.34
C HIS A 59 -2.15 -5.01 13.98
N ASN A 60 -3.24 -5.77 14.10
CA ASN A 60 -3.19 -7.16 14.52
C ASN A 60 -2.21 -7.86 13.58
N GLU A 61 -0.96 -7.99 14.02
CA GLU A 61 0.04 -8.77 13.35
C GLU A 61 -0.45 -10.20 13.46
N SER A 62 -0.72 -10.82 12.31
CA SER A 62 -1.08 -12.22 12.23
C SER A 62 0.01 -12.98 13.00
N ILE A 63 -0.36 -13.72 14.04
CA ILE A 63 0.60 -14.59 14.71
C ILE A 63 0.89 -15.71 13.71
N VAL A 64 2.02 -15.61 13.01
CA VAL A 64 2.56 -16.67 12.16
C VAL A 64 3.18 -17.70 13.10
N GLU A 65 2.61 -18.89 13.16
CA GLU A 65 3.22 -20.00 13.88
C GLU A 65 4.47 -20.52 13.14
N GLU A 66 5.39 -21.19 13.84
CA GLU A 66 6.71 -21.63 13.33
C GLU A 66 6.63 -22.51 12.07
N CYS A 67 5.47 -23.07 11.77
CA CYS A 67 5.19 -24.00 10.68
C CYS A 67 4.05 -23.54 9.74
N ASP A 68 3.59 -22.31 9.88
CA ASP A 68 2.48 -21.80 9.08
C ASP A 68 2.92 -21.54 7.65
N ASN A 69 2.09 -21.94 6.70
CA ASN A 69 2.28 -21.56 5.31
C ASN A 69 1.80 -20.12 5.15
N TYR A 70 2.68 -19.22 4.71
CA TYR A 70 2.30 -17.83 4.51
C TYR A 70 3.14 -17.16 3.42
N ILE A 71 2.57 -16.10 2.85
CA ILE A 71 3.27 -15.16 1.98
C ILE A 71 2.93 -13.75 2.44
N LYS A 72 3.96 -12.96 2.68
CA LYS A 72 3.87 -11.55 3.05
C LYS A 72 4.65 -10.71 2.05
N ILE A 73 3.93 -9.85 1.34
CA ILE A 73 4.48 -8.88 0.40
C ILE A 73 4.58 -7.54 1.12
N GLU A 74 5.78 -6.98 1.22
CA GLU A 74 6.07 -5.71 1.88
C GLU A 74 6.59 -4.69 0.88
N GLY A 75 5.91 -3.55 0.80
CA GLY A 75 6.26 -2.45 -0.08
C GLY A 75 6.34 -1.14 0.68
N SER A 76 6.77 -0.11 -0.04
CA SER A 76 6.87 1.24 0.52
C SER A 76 6.61 2.31 -0.51
N THR A 77 6.29 3.48 -0.01
CA THR A 77 6.21 4.74 -0.76
C THR A 77 7.24 5.71 -0.20
N ASN A 78 7.40 6.86 -0.83
CA ASN A 78 8.17 7.97 -0.29
C ASN A 78 7.66 8.52 1.07
N VAL A 79 6.48 8.10 1.53
CA VAL A 79 5.84 8.63 2.75
C VAL A 79 5.43 7.57 3.78
N ASN A 80 5.26 6.31 3.38
CA ASN A 80 4.77 5.25 4.27
C ASN A 80 5.10 3.84 3.75
N HIS A 81 4.99 2.84 4.62
CA HIS A 81 5.10 1.41 4.31
C HIS A 81 3.72 0.74 4.23
N PHE A 82 3.65 -0.37 3.50
CA PHE A 82 2.46 -1.21 3.43
C PHE A 82 2.87 -2.68 3.28
N HIS A 83 1.98 -3.57 3.67
CA HIS A 83 2.11 -5.00 3.43
C HIS A 83 0.77 -5.65 3.12
N PHE A 84 0.85 -6.79 2.43
CA PHE A 84 -0.24 -7.71 2.13
C PHE A 84 0.18 -9.10 2.58
N GLU A 85 -0.68 -9.82 3.29
CA GLU A 85 -0.35 -11.13 3.84
C GLU A 85 -1.44 -12.15 3.57
N GLN A 86 -1.04 -13.36 3.18
CA GLN A 86 -1.93 -14.51 3.09
C GLN A 86 -1.33 -15.64 3.92
N VAL A 87 -2.15 -16.22 4.80
CA VAL A 87 -1.79 -17.40 5.60
C VAL A 87 -2.65 -18.55 5.11
N PHE A 88 -2.01 -19.63 4.66
CA PHE A 88 -2.66 -20.80 4.10
C PHE A 88 -2.89 -21.83 5.23
N ARG A 89 -4.14 -21.94 5.67
CA ARG A 89 -4.53 -22.85 6.77
C ARG A 89 -4.95 -24.22 6.27
N LYS A 90 -5.31 -24.34 4.99
CA LYS A 90 -5.69 -25.61 4.36
C LYS A 90 -4.76 -25.92 3.21
N LYS A 91 -4.47 -27.21 3.01
CA LYS A 91 -3.61 -27.68 1.92
C LYS A 91 -4.16 -27.26 0.55
N ASP A 92 -5.48 -27.24 0.38
CA ASP A 92 -6.15 -26.90 -0.88
C ASP A 92 -6.10 -25.39 -1.24
N GLU A 93 -5.64 -24.52 -0.33
CA GLU A 93 -5.49 -23.09 -0.58
C GLU A 93 -4.25 -22.78 -1.43
N ILE A 94 -3.35 -23.76 -1.55
CA ILE A 94 -2.21 -23.72 -2.47
C ILE A 94 -2.36 -24.90 -3.44
N ILE A 95 -2.42 -24.62 -4.74
CA ILE A 95 -2.34 -25.69 -5.74
C ILE A 95 -0.87 -26.10 -5.85
N GLU A 96 -0.51 -27.13 -5.09
CA GLU A 96 0.79 -27.79 -5.15
C GLU A 96 0.80 -28.84 -6.27
N GLU A 97 1.60 -28.61 -7.30
CA GLU A 97 1.90 -29.64 -8.32
C GLU A 97 3.36 -30.07 -8.17
N GLU A 98 3.59 -31.20 -7.51
CA GLU A 98 4.90 -31.85 -7.44
C GLU A 98 5.22 -32.59 -8.74
N SER A 99 6.49 -32.62 -9.13
CA SER A 99 7.00 -33.52 -10.17
C SER A 99 7.40 -34.88 -9.58
N HIS A 100 7.61 -35.89 -10.44
CA HIS A 100 7.87 -37.29 -10.07
C HIS A 100 9.09 -37.52 -9.14
N SER A 101 9.93 -36.50 -8.91
CA SER A 101 11.10 -36.56 -8.01
C SER A 101 11.01 -35.63 -6.78
N GLY A 102 9.93 -34.86 -6.60
CA GLY A 102 9.83 -33.84 -5.53
C GLY A 102 10.78 -32.65 -5.70
N GLU A 103 11.51 -32.57 -6.81
CA GLU A 103 12.51 -31.54 -7.07
C GLU A 103 11.91 -30.19 -7.49
N ILE A 104 10.62 -30.17 -7.85
CA ILE A 104 9.93 -28.96 -8.31
C ILE A 104 8.61 -28.85 -7.57
N ILE A 105 8.40 -27.68 -6.95
CA ILE A 105 7.16 -27.33 -6.27
C ILE A 105 6.58 -26.13 -6.98
N LYS A 106 5.35 -26.28 -7.49
CA LYS A 106 4.60 -25.17 -8.09
C LYS A 106 3.51 -24.74 -7.14
N LEU A 107 3.33 -23.44 -6.98
CA LEU A 107 2.33 -22.82 -6.13
C LEU A 107 1.56 -21.80 -6.97
N LYS A 108 0.24 -21.77 -6.81
CA LYS A 108 -0.63 -20.72 -7.37
C LYS A 108 -1.28 -19.97 -6.23
N ILE A 109 -0.94 -18.69 -6.11
CA ILE A 109 -1.38 -17.85 -4.99
C ILE A 109 -2.47 -16.92 -5.51
N PRO A 110 -3.71 -17.04 -5.00
CA PRO A 110 -4.80 -16.16 -5.41
C PRO A 110 -4.48 -14.70 -5.08
N ALA A 111 -4.40 -13.86 -6.12
CA ALA A 111 -3.99 -12.47 -5.94
C ALA A 111 -4.98 -11.66 -5.07
N ASN A 112 -6.25 -12.05 -5.04
CA ASN A 112 -7.34 -11.34 -4.37
C ASN A 112 -7.59 -11.77 -2.90
N GLU A 113 -6.80 -12.71 -2.37
CA GLU A 113 -7.01 -13.28 -1.03
C GLU A 113 -6.04 -12.74 0.03
N PHE A 114 -5.19 -11.78 -0.32
CA PHE A 114 -4.34 -11.12 0.67
C PHE A 114 -5.14 -10.27 1.65
N ASN A 115 -4.80 -10.38 2.93
CA ASN A 115 -5.17 -9.43 3.98
C ASN A 115 -4.24 -8.21 3.93
N PRO A 116 -4.74 -6.99 3.65
CA PRO A 116 -3.90 -5.83 3.51
C PRO A 116 -3.84 -4.97 4.78
N SER A 117 -2.65 -4.46 5.09
CA SER A 117 -2.52 -3.32 6.04
C SER A 117 -3.14 -2.03 5.50
N ASN A 118 -3.16 -1.86 4.18
CA ASN A 118 -3.79 -0.74 3.50
C ASN A 118 -4.61 -1.24 2.29
N PRO A 119 -5.95 -1.33 2.39
CA PRO A 119 -6.80 -1.83 1.32
C PRO A 119 -6.66 -1.06 0.00
N MET A 120 -6.42 0.25 0.06
CA MET A 120 -6.23 1.08 -1.14
C MET A 120 -4.95 0.70 -1.89
N MET A 121 -3.89 0.32 -1.17
CA MET A 121 -2.65 -0.15 -1.79
C MET A 121 -2.83 -1.53 -2.42
N LEU A 122 -3.66 -2.40 -1.81
CA LEU A 122 -3.98 -3.70 -2.41
C LEU A 122 -4.71 -3.52 -3.74
N ASP A 123 -5.71 -2.63 -3.80
CA ASP A 123 -6.43 -2.33 -5.04
C ASP A 123 -5.49 -1.85 -6.17
N ASP A 124 -4.50 -1.03 -5.83
CA ASP A 124 -3.51 -0.58 -6.81
C ASP A 124 -2.58 -1.71 -7.24
N PHE A 125 -2.15 -2.55 -6.29
CA PHE A 125 -1.33 -3.72 -6.57
C PHE A 125 -2.05 -4.70 -7.51
N LEU A 126 -3.32 -5.02 -7.23
CA LEU A 126 -4.14 -5.89 -8.08
C LEU A 126 -4.25 -5.37 -9.51
N LYS A 127 -4.40 -4.06 -9.69
CA LYS A 127 -4.41 -3.42 -11.02
C LYS A 127 -3.04 -3.48 -11.69
N LEU A 128 -1.98 -3.20 -10.94
CA LEU A 128 -0.60 -3.23 -11.44
C LEU A 128 -0.25 -4.60 -12.03
N ILE A 129 -0.61 -5.67 -11.30
CA ILE A 129 -0.31 -7.04 -11.72
C ILE A 129 -1.34 -7.62 -12.69
N LYS A 130 -2.33 -6.82 -13.10
CA LYS A 130 -3.44 -7.21 -13.98
C LYS A 130 -4.20 -8.44 -13.46
N ALA A 131 -4.54 -8.45 -12.16
CA ALA A 131 -5.16 -9.60 -11.49
C ALA A 131 -6.50 -10.05 -12.10
N SER A 132 -7.20 -9.18 -12.84
CA SER A 132 -8.40 -9.57 -13.59
C SER A 132 -8.10 -10.51 -14.77
N GLU A 133 -6.91 -10.41 -15.36
CA GLU A 133 -6.43 -11.25 -16.47
C GLU A 133 -5.56 -12.40 -15.95
N TYR A 134 -4.76 -12.13 -14.93
CA TYR A 134 -3.82 -13.06 -14.30
C TYR A 134 -4.16 -13.20 -12.80
N PRO A 135 -5.17 -14.00 -12.43
CA PRO A 135 -5.70 -14.03 -11.06
C PRO A 135 -4.79 -14.71 -10.04
N TYR A 136 -3.68 -15.31 -10.48
CA TYR A 136 -2.73 -15.99 -9.63
C TYR A 136 -1.34 -15.37 -9.77
N ILE A 137 -0.61 -15.33 -8.66
CA ILE A 137 0.85 -15.21 -8.65
C ILE A 137 1.39 -16.64 -8.71
N ASP A 138 2.15 -16.95 -9.75
CA ASP A 138 2.73 -18.28 -9.93
C ASP A 138 4.11 -18.31 -9.26
N ILE A 139 4.37 -19.29 -8.39
CA ILE A 139 5.70 -19.54 -7.84
C ILE A 139 6.12 -20.95 -8.24
N THR A 140 7.34 -21.12 -8.71
CA THR A 140 7.95 -22.43 -8.95
C THR A 140 9.30 -22.48 -8.25
N ILE A 141 9.44 -23.39 -7.30
CA ILE A 141 10.66 -23.61 -6.53
C ILE A 141 11.35 -24.84 -7.10
N PHE A 142 12.64 -24.69 -7.43
CA PHE A 142 13.49 -25.76 -7.94
C PHE A 142 14.48 -26.16 -6.85
N PHE A 143 14.36 -27.40 -6.38
CA PHE A 143 15.22 -28.03 -5.38
C PHE A 143 16.33 -28.88 -6.01
N GLU A 144 16.70 -28.62 -7.27
CA GLU A 144 17.77 -29.34 -7.97
C GLU A 144 19.02 -29.46 -7.08
N ASN A 145 19.37 -30.69 -6.70
CA ASN A 145 20.52 -31.01 -5.83
C ASN A 145 20.45 -30.48 -4.38
N ILE A 146 19.31 -29.96 -3.92
CA ILE A 146 19.08 -29.60 -2.51
C ILE A 146 18.71 -30.88 -1.76
N LYS A 147 19.68 -31.45 -1.04
CA LYS A 147 19.37 -32.51 -0.08
C LYS A 147 18.65 -31.87 1.10
N LEU A 148 17.39 -32.22 1.31
CA LEU A 148 16.68 -31.89 2.53
C LEU A 148 17.53 -32.39 3.71
N PRO A 149 17.88 -31.53 4.68
CA PRO A 149 18.72 -31.95 5.78
C PRO A 149 18.00 -33.02 6.59
N ALA A 150 18.75 -34.05 6.99
CA ALA A 150 18.32 -34.94 8.06
C ALA A 150 18.69 -34.27 9.40
N GLY A 151 17.75 -33.57 10.03
CA GLY A 151 17.94 -32.94 11.34
C GLY A 151 18.01 -31.41 11.31
N ALA A 152 19.13 -30.84 11.77
CA ALA A 152 19.24 -29.41 12.13
C ALA A 152 18.96 -28.42 10.98
N GLU A 153 18.58 -27.19 11.35
CA GLU A 153 18.38 -26.05 10.46
C GLU A 153 19.54 -25.92 9.46
N SER A 154 19.21 -25.88 8.17
CA SER A 154 20.19 -25.72 7.10
C SER A 154 19.85 -24.54 6.21
N THR A 155 20.88 -23.91 5.66
CA THR A 155 20.71 -22.88 4.64
C THR A 155 20.68 -23.52 3.27
N VAL A 156 19.70 -23.11 2.46
CA VAL A 156 19.53 -23.55 1.07
C VAL A 156 19.46 -22.32 0.17
N VAL A 157 19.77 -22.48 -1.12
CA VAL A 157 19.62 -21.40 -2.10
C VAL A 157 18.83 -21.93 -3.30
N PRO A 158 17.53 -22.21 -3.15
CA PRO A 158 16.69 -22.65 -4.25
C PRO A 158 16.62 -21.59 -5.35
N LYS A 159 16.53 -22.06 -6.58
CA LYS A 159 16.05 -21.23 -7.69
C LYS A 159 14.53 -21.14 -7.57
N ILE A 160 14.01 -19.93 -7.67
CA ILE A 160 12.58 -19.65 -7.58
C ILE A 160 12.19 -18.83 -8.79
N LYS A 161 11.33 -19.39 -9.63
CA LYS A 161 10.68 -18.65 -10.72
C LYS A 161 9.38 -18.05 -10.19
N VAL A 162 9.24 -16.74 -10.36
CA VAL A 162 8.05 -15.98 -10.01
C VAL A 162 7.37 -15.53 -11.30
N GLY A 163 6.07 -15.76 -11.41
CA GLY A 163 5.20 -15.32 -12.50
C GLY A 163 4.24 -14.23 -12.03
N LEU A 164 4.25 -13.09 -12.73
CA LEU A 164 3.41 -11.93 -12.42
C LEU A 164 3.02 -11.20 -13.71
N ALA A 165 1.74 -10.83 -13.85
CA ALA A 165 1.20 -10.07 -14.98
C ALA A 165 1.58 -10.64 -16.37
N GLY A 166 1.66 -11.97 -16.49
CA GLY A 166 2.05 -12.68 -17.71
C GLY A 166 3.56 -12.70 -18.01
N THR A 167 4.40 -12.13 -17.15
CA THR A 167 5.87 -12.20 -17.22
C THR A 167 6.40 -13.14 -16.15
N SER A 168 7.59 -13.73 -16.35
CA SER A 168 8.24 -14.53 -15.31
C SER A 168 9.73 -14.24 -15.22
N ASN A 169 10.27 -14.25 -14.00
CA ASN A 169 11.70 -14.12 -13.72
C ASN A 169 12.13 -15.16 -12.70
N THR A 170 13.41 -15.51 -12.72
CA THR A 170 14.01 -16.50 -11.80
C THR A 170 15.01 -15.83 -10.88
N TYR A 171 14.92 -16.15 -9.60
CA TYR A 171 15.76 -15.63 -8.53
C TYR A 171 16.44 -16.79 -7.79
N GLU A 172 17.66 -16.58 -7.31
CA GLU A 172 18.30 -17.46 -6.34
C GLU A 172 18.09 -16.85 -4.95
N ILE A 173 17.28 -17.52 -4.13
CA ILE A 173 16.80 -16.96 -2.87
C ILE A 173 17.43 -17.75 -1.73
N PRO A 174 18.31 -17.14 -0.91
CA PRO A 174 18.77 -17.76 0.33
C PRO A 174 17.56 -18.03 1.23
N GLY A 175 17.39 -19.30 1.59
CA GLY A 175 16.33 -19.78 2.45
C GLY A 175 16.91 -20.57 3.63
N ARG A 176 16.09 -20.71 4.66
CA ARG A 176 16.35 -21.58 5.81
C ARG A 176 15.34 -22.70 5.78
N ILE A 177 15.82 -23.93 5.96
CA ILE A 177 14.98 -25.10 6.04
C ILE A 177 15.21 -25.80 7.37
N HIS A 178 14.14 -26.16 8.05
CA HIS A 178 14.18 -26.87 9.33
C HIS A 178 13.06 -27.89 9.42
N ASP A 179 13.23 -28.90 10.29
CA ASP A 179 12.19 -29.89 10.54
C ASP A 179 10.94 -29.24 11.13
N CYS A 180 9.77 -29.63 10.62
CA CYS A 180 8.49 -29.10 11.04
C CYS A 180 7.46 -30.22 11.05
N ARG A 181 6.74 -30.42 12.17
CA ARG A 181 5.75 -31.52 12.33
C ARG A 181 6.33 -32.91 11.98
N GLU A 182 5.52 -33.97 12.06
CA GLU A 182 5.98 -35.30 11.64
C GLU A 182 6.07 -35.37 10.09
N GLU A 183 7.22 -35.81 9.57
CA GLU A 183 7.49 -36.01 8.12
C GLU A 183 7.39 -34.75 7.23
N SER A 184 7.53 -33.54 7.78
CA SER A 184 7.65 -32.33 6.97
C SER A 184 8.85 -31.45 7.34
N VAL A 185 9.17 -30.54 6.44
CA VAL A 185 10.18 -29.49 6.60
C VAL A 185 9.55 -28.14 6.30
N HIS A 186 9.97 -27.10 6.99
CA HIS A 186 9.53 -25.74 6.76
C HIS A 186 10.63 -24.92 6.11
N LEU A 187 10.33 -24.33 4.96
CA LEU A 187 11.21 -23.45 4.21
C LEU A 187 10.78 -22.00 4.43
N ASN A 188 11.68 -21.19 5.00
CA ASN A 188 11.53 -19.75 5.06
C ASN A 188 12.46 -19.06 4.07
N GLY A 189 11.97 -18.01 3.45
CA GLY A 189 12.78 -17.20 2.54
C GLY A 189 12.36 -15.75 2.52
N LYS A 190 13.29 -14.89 2.11
CA LYS A 190 13.06 -13.49 1.83
C LYS A 190 13.71 -13.11 0.51
N VAL A 191 12.93 -12.52 -0.40
CA VAL A 191 13.42 -12.03 -1.69
C VAL A 191 13.10 -10.55 -1.86
N ASN A 192 14.04 -9.83 -2.45
CA ASN A 192 13.81 -8.48 -2.96
C ASN A 192 13.52 -8.57 -4.45
N ILE A 193 12.38 -8.02 -4.87
CA ILE A 193 11.92 -8.02 -6.25
C ILE A 193 11.79 -6.58 -6.73
N SER A 194 12.35 -6.33 -7.92
CA SER A 194 12.13 -5.09 -8.65
C SER A 194 10.89 -5.23 -9.54
N LEU A 195 9.97 -4.26 -9.47
CA LEU A 195 8.80 -4.21 -10.36
C LEU A 195 9.20 -4.15 -11.83
N GLN A 196 10.34 -3.52 -12.14
CA GLN A 196 10.89 -3.45 -13.50
C GLN A 196 11.27 -4.82 -14.08
N ASP A 197 11.60 -5.80 -13.24
CA ASP A 197 11.90 -7.16 -13.72
C ASP A 197 10.69 -7.73 -14.49
N PHE A 198 9.48 -7.32 -14.10
CA PHE A 198 8.21 -7.73 -14.68
C PHE A 198 7.64 -6.72 -15.68
N ASN A 199 8.43 -5.72 -16.09
CA ASN A 199 7.98 -4.59 -16.91
C ASN A 199 6.80 -3.83 -16.28
N LEU A 200 6.77 -3.73 -14.95
CA LEU A 200 5.74 -3.03 -14.20
C LEU A 200 6.26 -1.67 -13.75
N GLU A 201 5.49 -0.63 -14.07
CA GLU A 201 5.80 0.74 -13.63
C GLU A 201 5.17 1.02 -12.26
N PRO A 202 5.96 1.44 -11.25
CA PRO A 202 5.44 1.72 -9.92
C PRO A 202 4.34 2.81 -9.97
N PRO A 203 3.16 2.56 -9.36
CA PRO A 203 2.08 3.52 -9.40
C PRO A 203 2.41 4.78 -8.58
N SER A 204 1.82 5.90 -8.98
CA SER A 204 1.88 7.15 -8.22
C SER A 204 0.49 7.77 -8.09
N LYS A 205 0.28 8.48 -6.98
CA LYS A 205 -0.97 9.20 -6.68
C LYS A 205 -0.70 10.67 -6.41
N PHE A 206 -1.80 11.44 -6.42
CA PHE A 206 -1.80 12.86 -6.11
C PHE A 206 -0.74 13.63 -6.90
N MET A 207 -0.72 13.43 -8.22
CA MET A 207 0.25 14.05 -9.14
C MET A 207 1.72 13.79 -8.74
N GLY A 208 2.01 12.60 -8.22
CA GLY A 208 3.37 12.18 -7.88
C GLY A 208 3.80 12.49 -6.45
N MET A 209 2.95 13.09 -5.63
CA MET A 209 3.28 13.34 -4.21
C MET A 209 3.44 12.05 -3.41
N VAL A 210 2.72 10.99 -3.80
CA VAL A 210 2.88 9.64 -3.23
C VAL A 210 3.31 8.70 -4.35
N LYS A 211 4.51 8.15 -4.23
CA LYS A 211 5.10 7.25 -5.23
C LYS A 211 5.52 5.95 -4.56
N VAL A 212 5.12 4.83 -5.14
CA VAL A 212 5.56 3.49 -4.72
C VAL A 212 7.01 3.29 -5.13
N ASN A 213 7.81 2.72 -4.22
CA ASN A 213 9.19 2.34 -4.49
C ASN A 213 9.22 1.14 -5.44
N ASN A 214 10.26 1.08 -6.28
CA ASN A 214 10.38 0.02 -7.28
C ASN A 214 10.63 -1.37 -6.66
N GLU A 215 11.15 -1.39 -5.44
CA GLU A 215 11.49 -2.61 -4.71
C GLU A 215 10.34 -3.05 -3.79
N VAL A 216 10.08 -4.35 -3.81
CA VAL A 216 9.11 -5.03 -2.97
C VAL A 216 9.78 -6.25 -2.36
N PHE A 217 9.56 -6.49 -1.08
CA PHE A 217 10.08 -7.65 -0.38
C PHE A 217 9.00 -8.71 -0.26
N ILE A 218 9.32 -9.96 -0.59
CA ILE A 218 8.45 -11.09 -0.32
C ILE A 218 9.10 -11.93 0.76
N ASN A 219 8.39 -12.10 1.88
CA ASN A 219 8.74 -13.05 2.93
C ASN A 219 7.76 -14.21 2.85
N PHE A 220 8.24 -15.43 2.99
CA PHE A 220 7.37 -16.60 2.95
C PHE A 220 7.84 -17.68 3.91
N GLY A 221 6.88 -18.52 4.30
CA GLY A 221 7.07 -19.78 4.99
C GLY A 221 6.25 -20.84 4.29
N LEU A 222 6.85 -21.99 3.97
CA LEU A 222 6.19 -23.08 3.25
C LEU A 222 6.62 -24.42 3.85
N THR A 223 5.64 -25.18 4.32
CA THR A 223 5.78 -26.53 4.83
C THR A 223 5.64 -27.53 3.69
N LEU A 224 6.66 -28.35 3.50
CA LEU A 224 6.78 -29.35 2.45
C LEU A 224 6.87 -30.73 3.09
N ASN A 225 6.23 -31.72 2.49
CA ASN A 225 6.36 -33.10 2.97
C ASN A 225 7.73 -33.64 2.56
N LYS A 226 8.32 -34.50 3.40
CA LYS A 226 9.62 -35.15 3.13
C LYS A 226 9.52 -36.29 2.12
#